data_AF-A0A380B840-F1
#
_entry.id   AF-A0A380B840-F1
#
_cell.length_a   1.000
_cell.length_b   1.000
_cell.length_c   1.000
_cell.angle_alpha   90.00
_cell.angle_beta   90.00
_cell.angle_gamma   90.00
#
_symmetry.space_group_name_H-M   'P 1'
#
loop_
_entity.id
_entity.type
_entity.pdbx_description
1 polymer ?
#
loop_
_entity_poly.entity_id
_entity_poly.type
_entity_poly.pdbx_seq_one_letter_code
_entity_poly.pdbx_strand_id
1 'polypeptide(L)'
;MRLEVGEDLKIPLVLQRYYSQVRFDFTDKADLSGVGKIEITQEHELPYYVPFSEARFPDLSDGSAIVFYPEFGKTEPVLQFNQFLGYLPIARDIGYALKVYNRDNKIIREFSVSSTLKHNMRLTFKGMLLEGFSTHANFAIQLNEEWEKDAEQKF
;
A
#
# COMPACT_ATOMS: atom_id res chain seq x y z
N MET A 1 -20.85 -29.39 0.47
CA MET A 1 -21.78 -28.97 -0.59
C MET A 1 -21.31 -29.62 -1.88
N ARG A 2 -22.14 -30.47 -2.49
CA ARG A 2 -21.84 -31.19 -3.73
C ARG A 2 -22.57 -30.42 -4.84
N LEU A 3 -21.85 -29.91 -5.83
CA LEU A 3 -22.47 -29.29 -7.01
C LEU A 3 -22.99 -30.42 -7.90
N GLU A 4 -24.30 -30.63 -7.91
CA GLU A 4 -24.96 -31.44 -8.93
C GLU A 4 -25.36 -30.52 -10.08
N VAL A 5 -24.83 -30.80 -11.27
CA VAL A 5 -25.06 -30.03 -12.48
C VAL A 5 -26.19 -30.71 -13.25
N GLY A 6 -27.38 -30.12 -13.21
CA GLY A 6 -28.57 -30.65 -13.88
C GLY A 6 -29.48 -29.59 -14.51
N GLU A 7 -29.30 -28.31 -14.18
CA GLU A 7 -30.09 -27.19 -14.71
C GLU A 7 -29.19 -25.97 -14.99
N ASP A 8 -29.63 -25.09 -15.88
CA ASP A 8 -28.94 -23.83 -16.18
C ASP A 8 -28.97 -22.91 -14.95
N LEU A 9 -27.83 -22.85 -14.25
CA LEU A 9 -27.65 -22.04 -13.05
C LEU A 9 -27.08 -20.66 -13.40
N LYS A 10 -27.86 -19.60 -13.17
CA LYS A 10 -27.36 -18.21 -13.24
C LYS A 10 -26.87 -17.76 -11.86
N ILE A 11 -25.56 -17.74 -11.66
CA ILE A 11 -24.94 -17.18 -10.45
C ILE A 11 -24.47 -15.76 -10.76
N PRO A 12 -24.94 -14.71 -10.05
CA PRO A 12 -24.35 -13.39 -10.14
C PRO A 12 -22.94 -13.42 -9.57
N LEU A 13 -21.94 -13.06 -10.38
CA LEU A 13 -20.55 -12.93 -9.95
C LEU A 13 -20.27 -11.48 -9.60
N VAL A 14 -19.82 -11.23 -8.37
CA VAL A 14 -19.31 -9.93 -7.94
C VAL A 14 -17.80 -10.04 -7.81
N LEU A 15 -17.07 -9.31 -8.65
CA LEU A 15 -15.63 -9.19 -8.52
C LEU A 15 -15.32 -8.32 -7.31
N GLN A 16 -14.50 -8.84 -6.42
CA GLN A 16 -14.01 -8.08 -5.26
C GLN A 16 -12.55 -7.69 -5.49
N ARG A 17 -12.19 -6.50 -5.05
CA ARG A 17 -10.81 -6.02 -5.09
C ARG A 17 -9.98 -6.62 -3.94
N TYR A 18 -8.79 -7.11 -4.26
CA TYR A 18 -7.85 -7.75 -3.31
C TYR A 18 -6.57 -6.91 -3.09
N TYR A 19 -6.53 -5.68 -3.61
CA TYR A 19 -5.40 -4.77 -3.49
C TYR A 19 -5.86 -3.39 -3.04
N SER A 20 -5.00 -2.68 -2.33
CA SER A 20 -5.17 -1.28 -1.95
C SER A 20 -4.14 -0.42 -2.68
N GLN A 21 -4.49 0.83 -2.97
CA GLN A 21 -3.50 1.82 -3.40
C GLN A 21 -2.91 2.49 -2.17
N VAL A 22 -1.59 2.47 -2.08
CA VAL A 22 -0.82 3.18 -1.07
C VAL A 22 -0.24 4.41 -1.74
N ARG A 23 -0.46 5.57 -1.11
CA ARG A 23 -0.01 6.87 -1.61
C ARG A 23 0.71 7.65 -0.52
N PHE A 24 1.83 8.26 -0.89
CA PHE A 24 2.59 9.18 -0.05
C PHE A 24 2.54 10.56 -0.68
N ASP A 25 1.92 11.51 0.02
CA ASP A 25 1.81 12.92 -0.39
C ASP A 25 2.76 13.76 0.46
N PHE A 26 3.88 14.20 -0.13
CA PHE A 26 4.86 14.99 0.60
C PHE A 26 4.52 16.49 0.58
N THR A 27 4.56 17.12 1.75
CA THR A 27 4.15 18.53 1.94
C THR A 27 5.31 19.45 2.31
N ASP A 28 6.55 19.03 2.04
CA ASP A 28 7.74 19.81 2.35
C ASP A 28 7.69 21.19 1.71
N LYS A 29 7.99 22.21 2.52
CA LYS A 29 8.23 23.57 2.02
C LYS A 29 9.65 23.71 1.45
N ALA A 30 10.57 22.86 1.90
CA ALA A 30 11.94 22.82 1.45
C ALA A 30 12.06 22.10 0.10
N ASP A 31 13.12 22.42 -0.65
CA ASP A 31 13.41 21.75 -1.91
C ASP A 31 13.79 20.28 -1.67
N LEU A 32 13.06 19.38 -2.33
CA LEU A 32 13.29 17.93 -2.30
C LEU A 32 14.20 17.45 -3.45
N SER A 33 14.69 18.33 -4.32
CA SER A 33 15.50 17.96 -5.49
C SER A 33 16.78 17.16 -5.14
N GLY A 34 17.27 17.29 -3.91
CA GLY A 34 18.42 16.53 -3.40
C GLY A 34 18.15 15.05 -3.09
N VAL A 35 16.88 14.63 -3.03
CA VAL A 35 16.49 13.21 -2.86
C VAL A 35 16.77 12.47 -4.17
N GLY A 36 17.53 11.37 -4.07
CA GLY A 36 17.88 10.54 -5.23
C GLY A 36 17.09 9.24 -5.31
N LYS A 37 16.77 8.64 -4.16
CA LYS A 37 16.10 7.33 -4.07
C LYS A 37 15.27 7.24 -2.80
N ILE A 38 14.12 6.60 -2.88
CA ILE A 38 13.30 6.23 -1.73
C ILE A 38 13.02 4.72 -1.81
N GLU A 39 13.35 4.00 -0.75
CA GLU A 39 13.02 2.58 -0.59
C GLU A 39 11.88 2.45 0.42
N ILE A 40 10.88 1.64 0.08
CA ILE A 40 9.72 1.38 0.92
C ILE A 40 9.64 -0.12 1.17
N THR A 41 9.66 -0.51 2.44
CA THR A 41 9.51 -1.89 2.89
C THR A 41 8.26 -2.04 3.74
N GLN A 42 7.53 -3.14 3.57
CA GLN A 42 6.37 -3.42 4.41
C GLN A 42 6.79 -3.80 5.84
N GLU A 43 6.01 -3.37 6.82
CA GLU A 43 6.17 -3.68 8.25
C GLU A 43 4.88 -4.29 8.82
N HIS A 44 4.22 -5.16 8.05
CA HIS A 44 2.98 -5.84 8.44
C HIS A 44 2.97 -7.30 7.97
N GLU A 45 2.03 -8.08 8.49
CA GLU A 45 1.89 -9.50 8.13
C GLU A 45 1.67 -9.65 6.63
N LEU A 46 2.42 -10.56 6.02
CA LEU A 46 2.36 -10.80 4.59
C LEU A 46 0.98 -11.32 4.15
N PRO A 47 0.32 -10.65 3.20
CA PRO A 47 -0.92 -11.15 2.64
C PRO A 47 -0.63 -12.27 1.64
N TYR A 48 -1.34 -13.39 1.78
CA TYR A 48 -1.31 -14.51 0.83
C TYR A 48 -2.73 -14.98 0.52
N TYR A 49 -2.93 -15.56 -0.66
CA TYR A 49 -4.22 -16.07 -1.11
C TYR A 49 -4.12 -17.55 -1.47
N VAL A 50 -4.91 -18.36 -0.79
CA VAL A 50 -4.98 -19.81 -1.02
C VAL A 50 -6.43 -20.17 -1.32
N PRO A 51 -6.87 -20.08 -2.60
CA PRO A 51 -8.29 -20.20 -2.97
C PRO A 51 -8.91 -21.59 -2.67
N PHE A 52 -8.08 -22.62 -2.51
CA PHE A 52 -8.52 -24.01 -2.40
C PHE A 52 -7.99 -24.73 -1.16
N SER A 53 -7.45 -23.99 -0.17
CA SER A 53 -6.92 -24.59 1.05
C SER A 53 -6.92 -23.60 2.22
N GLU A 54 -6.97 -24.13 3.45
CA GLU A 54 -6.85 -23.36 4.69
C GLU A 54 -5.39 -23.25 5.19
N ALA A 55 -4.42 -23.62 4.36
CA ALA A 55 -3.01 -23.56 4.70
C ALA A 55 -2.60 -22.15 5.18
N ARG A 56 -1.89 -22.10 6.31
CA ARG A 56 -1.31 -20.87 6.86
C ARG A 56 0.21 -20.93 6.76
N PHE A 57 0.81 -19.79 6.41
CA PHE A 57 2.26 -19.65 6.27
C PHE A 57 2.78 -18.59 7.25
N PRO A 58 2.87 -18.92 8.55
CA PRO A 58 3.25 -17.95 9.58
C PRO A 58 4.69 -17.42 9.43
N ASP A 59 5.57 -18.19 8.79
CA ASP A 59 6.97 -17.82 8.55
C ASP A 59 7.19 -17.18 7.17
N LEU A 60 6.10 -16.85 6.46
CA LEU A 60 6.23 -16.16 5.18
C LEU A 60 6.70 -14.72 5.46
N SER A 61 7.87 -14.39 4.95
CA SER A 61 8.43 -13.04 4.97
C SER A 61 8.80 -12.61 3.56
N ASP A 62 8.60 -11.34 3.24
CA ASP A 62 9.05 -10.75 1.99
C ASP A 62 9.79 -9.46 2.35
N GLY A 63 11.11 -9.54 2.20
CA GLY A 63 12.03 -8.43 2.39
C GLY A 63 12.23 -7.59 1.13
N SER A 64 11.36 -7.75 0.12
CA SER A 64 11.39 -6.88 -1.05
C SER A 64 11.12 -5.44 -0.66
N ALA A 65 11.83 -4.53 -1.33
CA ALA A 65 11.64 -3.10 -1.20
C ALA A 65 11.09 -2.56 -2.52
N ILE A 66 10.09 -1.70 -2.44
CA ILE A 66 9.66 -0.89 -3.57
C ILE A 66 10.60 0.30 -3.64
N VAL A 67 11.27 0.46 -4.79
CA VAL A 67 12.27 1.52 -4.98
C VAL A 67 11.74 2.57 -5.94
N PHE A 68 11.71 3.82 -5.50
CA PHE A 68 11.37 4.99 -6.30
C PHE A 68 12.61 5.84 -6.56
N TYR A 69 12.72 6.37 -7.78
CA TYR A 69 13.70 7.39 -8.18
C TYR A 69 12.93 8.68 -8.55
N PRO A 70 12.44 9.44 -7.57
CA PRO A 70 11.60 10.59 -7.83
C PRO A 70 12.40 11.76 -8.43
N GLU A 71 11.80 12.47 -9.39
CA GLU A 71 12.33 13.73 -9.92
C GLU A 71 11.59 14.93 -9.29
N PHE A 72 11.73 15.09 -7.96
CA PHE A 72 11.11 16.21 -7.26
C PHE A 72 11.56 17.56 -7.85
N GLY A 73 10.59 18.46 -8.04
CA GLY A 73 10.77 19.73 -8.75
C GLY A 73 10.31 19.72 -10.22
N LYS A 74 10.09 18.54 -10.82
CA LYS A 74 9.44 18.41 -12.14
C LYS A 74 8.03 17.80 -12.06
N THR A 75 7.80 16.94 -11.07
CA THR A 75 6.50 16.29 -10.82
C THR A 75 5.96 16.66 -9.45
N GLU A 76 4.67 16.38 -9.24
CA GLU A 76 4.10 16.42 -7.89
C GLU A 76 4.91 15.53 -6.93
N PRO A 77 5.10 15.95 -5.67
CA PRO A 77 5.90 15.22 -4.70
C PRO A 77 5.10 14.05 -4.11
N VAL A 78 4.71 13.11 -4.98
CA VAL A 78 3.80 12.01 -4.69
C VAL A 78 4.44 10.70 -5.11
N LEU A 79 4.34 9.69 -4.25
CA LEU A 79 4.62 8.30 -4.61
C LEU A 79 3.34 7.49 -4.48
N GLN A 80 3.12 6.54 -5.38
CA GLN A 80 1.98 5.65 -5.29
C GLN A 80 2.29 4.27 -5.86
N PHE A 81 1.72 3.24 -5.24
CA PHE A 81 1.77 1.87 -5.70
C PHE A 81 0.52 1.10 -5.25
N ASN A 82 0.27 -0.04 -5.90
CA ASN A 82 -0.79 -0.95 -5.48
C ASN A 82 -0.17 -2.11 -4.70
N GLN A 83 -0.68 -2.36 -3.50
CA GLN A 83 -0.28 -3.46 -2.65
C GLN A 83 -1.39 -4.50 -2.61
N PHE A 84 -1.06 -5.74 -2.94
CA PHE A 84 -1.96 -6.86 -2.66
C PHE A 84 -2.11 -7.00 -1.14
N LEU A 85 -3.33 -6.98 -0.62
CA LEU A 85 -3.65 -7.16 0.81
C LEU A 85 -4.64 -8.33 1.05
N GLY A 86 -5.06 -9.00 -0.03
CA GLY A 86 -6.00 -10.10 0.04
C GLY A 86 -7.42 -9.64 0.38
N TYR A 87 -8.25 -10.59 0.81
CA TYR A 87 -9.57 -10.29 1.33
C TYR A 87 -9.45 -9.80 2.79
N LEU A 88 -10.01 -8.62 3.07
CA LEU A 88 -9.98 -7.98 4.39
C LEU A 88 -11.40 -8.00 5.00
N PRO A 89 -11.83 -9.11 5.63
CA PRO A 89 -13.12 -9.17 6.32
C PRO A 89 -13.10 -8.46 7.68
N ILE A 90 -11.91 -8.26 8.23
CA ILE A 90 -11.66 -7.60 9.51
C ILE A 90 -10.59 -6.52 9.33
N ALA A 91 -10.56 -5.58 10.27
CA ALA A 91 -9.52 -4.57 10.35
C ALA A 91 -8.13 -5.23 10.50
N ARG A 92 -7.17 -4.77 9.69
CA ARG A 92 -5.77 -5.19 9.75
C ARG A 92 -4.87 -3.97 9.84
N ASP A 93 -3.84 -4.08 10.66
CA ASP A 93 -2.78 -3.09 10.71
C ASP A 93 -1.87 -3.27 9.51
N ILE A 94 -1.51 -2.13 8.92
CA ILE A 94 -0.60 -2.05 7.80
C ILE A 94 0.47 -1.00 8.13
N GLY A 95 1.71 -1.32 7.82
CA GLY A 95 2.86 -0.49 8.12
C GLY A 95 3.86 -0.48 6.96
N TYR A 96 4.57 0.64 6.83
CA TYR A 96 5.63 0.83 5.85
C TYR A 96 6.79 1.58 6.49
N ALA A 97 7.99 1.05 6.35
CA ALA A 97 9.24 1.76 6.61
C ALA A 97 9.75 2.40 5.32
N LEU A 98 10.22 3.63 5.43
CA LEU A 98 10.77 4.42 4.34
C LEU A 98 12.22 4.76 4.64
N LYS A 99 13.11 4.45 3.69
CA LYS A 99 14.50 4.90 3.67
C LYS A 99 14.70 5.88 2.53
N VAL A 100 15.10 7.10 2.88
CA VAL A 100 15.30 8.20 1.95
C VAL A 100 16.79 8.41 1.76
N TYR A 101 17.23 8.40 0.51
CA TYR A 101 18.62 8.56 0.12
C TYR A 101 18.80 9.85 -0.69
N ASN A 102 19.93 10.52 -0.52
CA ASN A 102 20.35 11.60 -1.41
C ASN A 102 20.89 11.05 -2.75
N ARG A 103 21.27 11.95 -3.66
CA ARG A 103 21.85 11.59 -4.98
C ARG A 103 23.18 10.83 -4.91
N ASP A 104 23.91 10.93 -3.81
CA ASP A 104 25.14 10.17 -3.56
C ASP A 104 24.86 8.79 -2.91
N ASN A 105 23.58 8.38 -2.88
CA ASN A 105 23.13 7.11 -2.31
C ASN A 105 23.41 6.98 -0.79
N LYS A 106 23.47 8.10 -0.07
CA LYS A 106 23.56 8.13 1.41
C LYS A 106 22.17 8.32 2.00
N ILE A 107 21.86 7.55 3.05
CA ILE A 107 20.62 7.70 3.81
C ILE A 107 20.61 9.08 4.47
N ILE A 108 19.55 9.85 4.23
CA ILE A 108 19.30 11.16 4.83
C ILE A 108 18.12 11.15 5.77
N ARG A 109 17.23 10.14 5.67
CA ARG A 109 16.13 9.94 6.61
C ARG A 109 15.64 8.49 6.60
N GLU A 110 15.17 8.03 7.76
CA GLU A 110 14.45 6.78 7.93
C GLU A 110 13.27 6.99 8.90
N PHE A 111 12.09 6.49 8.55
CA PHE A 111 10.88 6.58 9.38
C PHE A 111 9.86 5.52 8.99
N SER A 112 8.91 5.25 9.90
CA SER A 112 7.78 4.36 9.65
C SER A 112 6.46 5.11 9.69
N VAL A 113 5.50 4.65 8.88
CA VAL A 113 4.09 5.04 8.93
C VAL A 113 3.22 3.81 9.02
N SER A 114 2.09 3.92 9.73
CA SER A 114 1.14 2.82 9.85
C SER A 114 -0.30 3.32 9.92
N SER A 115 -1.23 2.43 9.59
CA SER A 115 -2.67 2.66 9.69
C SER A 115 -3.38 1.32 9.89
N THR A 116 -4.68 1.37 10.15
CA THR A 116 -5.54 0.19 10.18
C THR A 116 -6.54 0.26 9.04
N LEU A 117 -6.63 -0.80 8.23
CA LEU A 117 -7.56 -0.92 7.11
C LEU A 117 -8.60 -2.00 7.36
N LYS A 118 -9.88 -1.69 7.12
CA LYS A 118 -10.98 -2.65 7.20
C LYS A 118 -11.44 -3.18 5.83
N HIS A 119 -11.03 -2.54 4.73
CA HIS A 119 -11.34 -2.93 3.36
C HIS A 119 -10.21 -2.52 2.41
N ASN A 120 -10.20 -3.08 1.19
CA ASN A 120 -9.28 -2.64 0.15
C ASN A 120 -9.69 -1.26 -0.37
N MET A 121 -8.79 -0.29 -0.27
CA MET A 121 -9.11 1.11 -0.50
C MET A 121 -7.88 1.91 -0.95
N ARG A 122 -8.02 3.23 -1.11
CA ARG A 122 -6.86 4.10 -1.20
C ARG A 122 -6.50 4.65 0.18
N LEU A 123 -5.25 4.41 0.57
CA LEU A 123 -4.63 4.92 1.78
C LEU A 123 -3.61 5.99 1.39
N THR A 124 -3.78 7.19 1.91
CA THR A 124 -2.83 8.29 1.72
C THR A 124 -2.17 8.66 3.05
N PHE A 125 -0.84 8.59 3.09
CA PHE A 125 -0.02 9.20 4.13
C PHE A 125 0.43 10.57 3.63
N LYS A 126 0.05 11.64 4.33
CA LYS A 126 0.38 13.02 3.98
C LYS A 126 1.24 13.70 5.04
N GLY A 127 2.42 14.18 4.69
CA GLY A 127 3.34 14.80 5.64
C GLY A 127 4.66 15.24 5.03
N MET A 128 5.56 15.84 5.82
CA MET A 128 6.89 16.23 5.35
C MET A 128 7.84 15.02 5.25
N LEU A 129 8.49 14.86 4.10
CA LEU A 129 9.52 13.88 3.79
C LEU A 129 10.85 14.16 4.48
N LEU A 130 11.24 15.42 4.72
CA LEU A 130 12.53 15.76 5.33
C LEU A 130 12.44 16.46 6.69
N GLU A 131 11.25 16.90 7.13
CA GLU A 131 11.08 17.61 8.41
C GLU A 131 10.74 16.64 9.58
N GLY A 132 11.59 16.59 10.61
CA GLY A 132 11.38 15.86 11.87
C GLY A 132 12.51 14.87 12.22
N PHE A 133 13.04 14.98 13.44
CA PHE A 133 14.10 14.10 14.00
C PHE A 133 13.58 12.82 14.65
N SER A 134 12.26 12.61 14.70
CA SER A 134 11.65 11.41 15.29
C SER A 134 11.52 10.29 14.27
N THR A 135 11.73 9.05 14.73
CA THR A 135 11.48 7.81 13.97
C THR A 135 10.01 7.61 13.63
N HIS A 136 9.11 8.24 14.38
CA HIS A 136 7.68 8.32 14.10
C HIS A 136 7.41 9.66 13.41
N ALA A 137 7.17 9.63 12.10
CA ALA A 137 6.87 10.83 11.34
C ALA A 137 5.39 11.20 11.50
N ASN A 138 5.10 12.50 11.71
CA ASN A 138 3.74 13.02 11.87
C ASN A 138 3.01 13.10 10.51
N PHE A 139 2.71 11.95 9.92
CA PHE A 139 1.89 11.87 8.70
C PHE A 139 0.41 11.84 9.07
N ALA A 140 -0.37 12.71 8.44
CA ALA A 140 -1.82 12.62 8.46
C ALA A 140 -2.27 11.47 7.55
N ILE A 141 -3.23 10.67 8.02
CA ILE A 141 -3.74 9.51 7.30
C ILE A 141 -5.10 9.86 6.70
N GLN A 142 -5.29 9.56 5.41
CA GLN A 142 -6.57 9.68 4.73
C GLN A 142 -6.96 8.33 4.12
N LEU A 143 -8.19 7.91 4.40
CA LEU A 143 -8.77 6.66 3.90
C LEU A 143 -9.88 7.00 2.90
N ASN A 144 -9.81 6.43 1.70
CA ASN A 144 -10.82 6.62 0.67
C ASN A 144 -11.31 5.27 0.15
N GLU A 145 -12.46 4.86 0.68
CA GLU A 145 -13.17 3.62 0.33
C GLU A 145 -13.84 3.68 -1.04
N GLU A 146 -14.16 4.87 -1.55
CA GLU A 146 -14.82 5.05 -2.85
C GLU A 146 -13.86 5.10 -4.04
N TRP A 147 -12.58 4.78 -3.82
CA TRP A 147 -11.56 4.83 -4.86
C TRP A 147 -11.90 3.87 -6.01
N GLU A 148 -12.13 4.44 -7.20
CA GLU A 148 -12.50 3.75 -8.44
C GLU A 148 -13.63 2.73 -8.21
N LYS A 149 -14.86 3.20 -7.99
CA LYS A 149 -16.04 2.32 -7.84
C LYS A 149 -16.04 1.22 -8.92
N ASP A 150 -16.33 0.00 -8.48
CA ASP A 150 -16.37 -1.20 -9.33
C ASP A 150 -17.10 -0.90 -10.64
N ALA A 151 -16.41 -1.08 -11.76
CA ALA A 151 -17.07 -1.11 -13.05
C ALA A 151 -17.87 -2.42 -13.11
N GLU A 152 -19.20 -2.35 -13.06
CA GLU A 152 -20.05 -3.48 -13.43
C GLU A 152 -19.71 -3.88 -14.88
N GLN A 153 -18.89 -4.91 -15.05
CA GLN A 153 -18.69 -5.52 -16.34
C GLN A 153 -19.77 -6.60 -16.52
N LYS A 154 -20.73 -6.32 -17.40
CA LYS A 154 -21.67 -7.36 -17.86
C LYS A 154 -20.86 -8.36 -18.71
N PHE A 155 -20.71 -9.57 -18.19
CA PHE A 155 -20.24 -10.73 -18.95
C PHE A 155 -21.43 -11.48 -19.54
#